data_AF-A0A520JKN7-F1
#
_entry.id   AF-A0A520JKN7-F1
#
_cell.length_a   1.000
_cell.length_b   1.000
_cell.length_c   1.000
_cell.angle_alpha   90.00
_cell.angle_beta   90.00
_cell.angle_gamma   90.00
#
_symmetry.space_group_name_H-M   'P 1'
#
loop_
_entity.id
_entity.type
_entity.pdbx_description
1 polymer ?
#
loop_
_entity_poly.entity_id
_entity_poly.type
_entity_poly.pdbx_seq_one_letter_code
_entity_poly.pdbx_strand_id
1 'polypeptide(L)'
;MASKAINEGAAKQRRDGGTAKRRIRKVFGNIHEVVQMPNLIEVQRESYEQFLRSDKSIGHVSGLEKTLRSVFPIQDFAGTAYLDFDDYVLEPPKFDVEECRQRGITYAAPMRVTLRLTAFEVDPDTEAKSVIDIKEQDVYMGDMPL
;
A
#
# COMPACT_ATOMS: atom_id res chain seq x y z
N MET A 1 -42.22 17.81 42.04
CA MET A 1 -42.74 18.48 40.83
C MET A 1 -41.55 19.11 40.11
N ALA A 2 -41.21 18.62 38.91
CA ALA A 2 -40.40 19.20 37.82
C ALA A 2 -39.10 19.97 38.16
N SER A 3 -37.94 19.79 37.54
CA SER A 3 -37.51 19.01 36.37
C SER A 3 -35.99 19.26 36.24
N LYS A 4 -35.19 18.20 36.20
CA LYS A 4 -33.77 18.25 35.81
C LYS A 4 -33.69 18.46 34.29
N ALA A 5 -32.92 19.45 33.85
CA ALA A 5 -32.45 19.56 32.47
C ALA A 5 -31.07 20.25 32.48
N ILE A 6 -30.01 19.46 32.34
CA ILE A 6 -28.77 19.89 31.69
C ILE A 6 -28.25 18.72 30.84
N ASN A 7 -27.78 19.11 29.67
CA ASN A 7 -27.75 18.38 28.41
C ASN A 7 -26.35 17.79 28.22
N GLU A 8 -26.21 16.47 28.20
CA GLU A 8 -24.98 15.81 27.75
C GLU A 8 -25.20 15.26 26.33
N GLY A 9 -24.31 15.69 25.44
CA GLY A 9 -24.39 15.50 24.00
C GLY A 9 -24.49 14.03 23.60
N ALA A 10 -25.63 13.70 22.99
CA ALA A 10 -25.84 12.45 22.31
C ALA A 10 -24.86 12.32 21.12
N ALA A 11 -23.86 11.46 21.28
CA ALA A 11 -23.06 10.95 20.17
C ALA A 11 -24.01 10.22 19.19
N LYS A 12 -24.21 10.84 18.03
CA LYS A 12 -25.08 10.38 16.95
C LYS A 12 -24.53 9.07 16.38
N GLN A 13 -25.02 7.92 16.86
CA GLN A 13 -24.82 6.63 16.21
C GLN A 13 -25.31 6.73 14.76
N ARG A 14 -24.38 6.59 13.80
CA ARG A 14 -24.69 6.47 12.38
C ARG A 14 -25.58 5.24 12.22
N ARG A 15 -26.82 5.44 11.76
CA ARG A 15 -27.76 4.36 11.45
C ARG A 15 -27.24 3.59 10.25
N ASP A 16 -26.89 2.32 10.45
CA ASP A 16 -26.75 1.37 9.35
C ASP A 16 -28.09 1.27 8.60
N GLY A 17 -28.04 1.51 7.30
CA GLY A 17 -29.19 1.49 6.40
C GLY A 17 -29.67 0.07 6.16
N GLY A 18 -30.46 -0.47 7.08
CA GLY A 18 -31.19 -1.72 6.86
C GLY A 18 -32.26 -1.56 5.80
N THR A 19 -32.03 -2.06 4.59
CA THR A 19 -33.08 -2.34 3.60
C THR A 19 -33.94 -3.53 4.06
N ALA A 20 -34.70 -3.37 5.13
CA ALA A 20 -35.47 -4.46 5.71
C ALA A 20 -36.92 -4.04 5.98
N LYS A 21 -37.81 -4.31 5.01
CA LYS A 21 -39.22 -4.77 5.15
C LYS A 21 -40.01 -4.58 3.85
N ARG A 22 -39.74 -5.36 2.81
CA ARG A 22 -40.70 -5.48 1.68
C ARG A 22 -41.13 -6.90 1.35
N ARG A 23 -40.37 -7.93 1.74
CA ARG A 23 -40.73 -9.33 1.47
C ARG A 23 -40.11 -10.29 2.49
N ILE A 24 -40.94 -11.13 3.10
CA ILE A 24 -40.48 -12.20 4.00
C ILE A 24 -40.04 -13.38 3.14
N ARG A 25 -38.80 -13.85 3.32
CA ARG A 25 -38.29 -15.10 2.73
C ARG A 25 -38.48 -16.22 3.76
N LYS A 26 -39.32 -17.22 3.46
CA LYS A 26 -39.45 -18.43 4.29
C LYS A 26 -38.26 -19.35 4.00
N VAL A 27 -37.63 -19.89 5.04
CA VAL A 27 -36.49 -20.83 4.98
C VAL A 27 -36.92 -22.11 5.70
N PHE A 28 -36.69 -23.27 5.10
CA PHE A 28 -37.13 -24.59 5.61
C PHE A 28 -35.97 -25.53 5.99
N GLY A 29 -34.73 -25.03 6.00
CA GLY A 29 -33.56 -25.80 6.40
C GLY A 29 -33.45 -25.94 7.92
N ASN A 30 -33.16 -27.16 8.40
CA ASN A 30 -32.99 -27.46 9.83
C ASN A 30 -31.53 -27.34 10.32
N ILE A 31 -30.57 -27.23 9.40
CA ILE A 31 -29.15 -27.06 9.72
C ILE A 31 -28.90 -25.57 9.96
N HIS A 32 -28.39 -25.24 11.14
CA HIS A 32 -28.05 -23.87 11.51
C HIS A 32 -26.65 -23.54 10.96
N GLU A 33 -26.51 -22.35 10.38
CA GLU A 33 -25.24 -21.83 9.90
C GLU A 33 -24.28 -21.62 11.09
N VAL A 34 -23.16 -22.37 11.10
CA VAL A 34 -22.19 -22.37 12.21
C VAL A 34 -21.21 -21.19 12.10
N VAL A 35 -20.98 -20.70 10.89
CA VAL A 35 -20.06 -19.61 10.58
C VAL A 35 -20.75 -18.67 9.60
N GLN A 36 -20.65 -17.37 9.84
CA GLN A 36 -21.24 -16.37 8.96
C GLN A 36 -20.57 -16.37 7.58
N MET A 37 -21.34 -16.05 6.54
CA MET A 37 -20.81 -15.86 5.20
C MET A 37 -19.65 -14.83 5.20
N PRO A 38 -18.45 -15.23 4.73
CA PRO A 38 -17.30 -14.33 4.69
C PRO A 38 -17.48 -13.27 3.60
N ASN A 39 -16.60 -12.27 3.62
CA ASN A 39 -16.61 -11.25 2.60
C ASN A 39 -16.10 -11.83 1.27
N LEU A 40 -16.96 -11.87 0.26
CA LEU A 40 -16.65 -12.50 -1.04
C LEU A 40 -15.56 -11.76 -1.84
N ILE A 41 -15.26 -10.51 -1.50
CA ILE A 41 -14.20 -9.71 -2.14
C ILE A 41 -12.94 -9.60 -1.28
N GLU A 42 -12.89 -10.28 -0.14
CA GLU A 42 -11.79 -10.21 0.82
C GLU A 42 -10.47 -10.64 0.19
N VAL A 43 -10.45 -11.81 -0.46
CA VAL A 43 -9.25 -12.35 -1.10
C VAL A 43 -8.63 -11.35 -2.09
N GLN A 44 -9.45 -10.65 -2.87
CA GLN A 44 -8.97 -9.68 -3.86
C GLN A 44 -8.41 -8.43 -3.17
N ARG A 45 -9.10 -7.93 -2.14
CA ARG A 45 -8.65 -6.77 -1.38
C ARG A 45 -7.37 -7.05 -0.61
N GLU A 46 -7.32 -8.16 0.11
CA GLU A 46 -6.18 -8.56 0.93
C GLU A 46 -4.96 -8.86 0.06
N SER A 47 -5.13 -9.57 -1.05
CA SER A 47 -4.02 -9.87 -1.97
C SER A 47 -3.36 -8.60 -2.48
N TYR A 48 -4.14 -7.57 -2.81
CA TYR A 48 -3.59 -6.33 -3.34
C TYR A 48 -3.02 -5.42 -2.24
N GLU A 49 -3.64 -5.40 -1.07
CA GLU A 49 -3.12 -4.68 0.10
C GLU A 49 -1.76 -5.25 0.55
N GLN A 50 -1.62 -6.58 0.60
CA GLN A 50 -0.35 -7.25 0.87
C GLN A 50 0.72 -6.97 -0.18
N PHE A 51 0.33 -6.76 -1.43
CA PHE A 51 1.26 -6.42 -2.50
C PHE A 51 1.77 -4.98 -2.39
N LEU A 52 0.88 -4.01 -2.13
CA LEU A 52 1.20 -2.59 -2.19
C LEU A 52 1.77 -2.00 -0.89
N ARG A 53 1.30 -2.45 0.28
CA ARG A 53 1.60 -1.79 1.56
C ARG A 53 2.57 -2.62 2.38
N SER A 54 3.75 -2.08 2.64
CA SER A 54 4.60 -2.57 3.72
C SER A 54 4.23 -1.81 4.99
N ASP A 55 4.13 -2.56 6.08
CA ASP A 55 3.87 -1.98 7.38
C ASP A 55 5.10 -2.24 8.24
N LYS A 56 5.96 -1.21 8.31
CA LYS A 56 7.20 -1.22 9.10
C LYS A 56 6.92 -1.41 10.60
N SER A 57 5.72 -1.06 11.09
CA SER A 57 5.38 -1.20 12.51
C SER A 57 5.21 -2.66 12.95
N ILE A 58 4.68 -3.50 12.05
CA ILE A 58 4.52 -4.94 12.27
C ILE A 58 5.64 -5.76 11.60
N GLY A 59 6.62 -5.10 10.97
CA GLY A 59 7.70 -5.73 10.22
C GLY A 59 7.24 -6.46 8.96
N HIS A 60 6.06 -6.12 8.43
CA HIS A 60 5.52 -6.75 7.23
C HIS A 60 6.15 -6.11 5.99
N VAL A 61 6.88 -6.91 5.23
CA VAL A 61 7.49 -6.53 3.95
C VAL A 61 6.49 -6.85 2.84
N SER A 62 6.11 -5.84 2.07
CA SER A 62 5.15 -6.02 0.97
C SER A 62 5.73 -6.86 -0.15
N GLY A 63 4.84 -7.43 -0.98
CA GLY A 63 5.27 -8.13 -2.19
C GLY A 63 6.13 -7.23 -3.09
N LEU A 64 5.74 -5.97 -3.26
CA LEU A 64 6.49 -4.99 -4.04
C LEU A 64 7.89 -4.73 -3.48
N GLU A 65 8.00 -4.48 -2.17
CA GLU A 65 9.29 -4.25 -1.52
C GLU A 65 10.20 -5.48 -1.62
N LYS A 66 9.64 -6.68 -1.43
CA LYS A 66 10.36 -7.94 -1.57
C LYS A 66 10.88 -8.13 -2.99
N THR A 67 10.09 -7.80 -4.01
CA THR A 67 10.53 -7.87 -5.41
C THR A 67 11.64 -6.85 -5.69
N LEU A 68 11.52 -5.61 -5.21
CA LEU A 68 12.57 -4.60 -5.38
C LEU A 68 13.87 -5.05 -4.70
N ARG A 69 13.81 -5.46 -3.43
CA ARG A 69 14.98 -5.99 -2.69
C ARG A 69 15.60 -7.25 -3.32
N SER A 70 14.87 -7.98 -4.16
CA SER A 70 15.41 -9.17 -4.85
C SER A 70 16.24 -8.84 -6.08
N VAL A 71 15.99 -7.68 -6.70
CA VAL A 71 16.70 -7.22 -7.90
C VAL A 71 17.92 -6.37 -7.53
N PHE A 72 17.84 -5.66 -6.40
CA PHE A 72 18.96 -4.89 -5.85
C PHE A 72 19.80 -5.73 -4.89
N PRO A 73 21.13 -5.50 -4.79
CA PRO A 73 21.90 -4.43 -5.43
C PRO A 73 22.30 -4.73 -6.88
N ILE A 74 22.24 -3.70 -7.73
CA ILE A 74 22.76 -3.78 -9.11
C ILE A 74 24.19 -3.26 -9.11
N GLN A 75 25.13 -4.06 -9.58
CA GLN A 75 26.55 -3.71 -9.63
C GLN A 75 27.03 -3.63 -11.09
N ASP A 76 27.89 -2.66 -11.36
CA ASP A 76 28.59 -2.60 -12.65
C ASP A 76 29.65 -3.71 -12.77
N PHE A 77 29.95 -4.14 -13.99
CA PHE A 77 30.96 -5.18 -14.27
C PHE A 77 32.36 -4.77 -13.80
N ALA A 78 32.68 -3.48 -13.83
CA ALA A 78 33.96 -2.96 -13.35
C ALA A 78 34.01 -2.83 -11.81
N GLY A 79 32.88 -3.01 -11.11
CA GLY A 79 32.81 -2.90 -9.65
C GLY A 79 33.12 -1.51 -9.11
N THR A 80 33.00 -0.48 -9.96
CA THR A 80 33.20 0.95 -9.67
C THR A 80 31.95 1.62 -9.13
N ALA A 81 30.77 1.01 -9.27
CA ALA A 81 29.54 1.53 -8.70
C ALA A 81 28.56 0.40 -8.36
N TYR A 82 27.77 0.61 -7.30
CA TYR A 82 26.56 -0.17 -7.06
C TYR A 82 25.38 0.73 -6.73
N LEU A 83 24.20 0.27 -7.15
CA LEU A 83 22.91 0.89 -6.88
C LEU A 83 22.16 0.04 -5.85
N ASP A 84 21.75 0.67 -4.77
CA ASP A 84 21.03 0.06 -3.65
C ASP A 84 19.63 0.66 -3.51
N PHE A 85 18.71 -0.14 -2.98
CA PHE A 85 17.33 0.25 -2.73
C PHE A 85 17.12 0.49 -1.25
N ASP A 86 16.66 1.69 -0.88
CA ASP A 86 16.40 2.03 0.51
C ASP A 86 14.90 1.87 0.85
N ASP A 87 14.05 2.64 0.17
CA ASP A 87 12.60 2.69 0.45
C ASP A 87 11.76 2.98 -0.81
N TYR A 88 10.46 2.78 -0.71
CA TYR A 88 9.49 3.21 -1.71
C TYR A 88 8.29 3.92 -1.07
N VAL A 89 7.73 4.87 -1.81
CA VAL A 89 6.57 5.65 -1.39
C VAL A 89 5.56 5.68 -2.54
N LEU A 90 4.32 5.29 -2.23
CA LEU A 90 3.19 5.56 -3.11
C LEU A 90 2.54 6.89 -2.73
N GLU A 91 2.53 7.81 -3.67
CA GLU A 91 1.82 9.08 -3.54
C GLU A 91 0.31 8.86 -3.68
N PRO A 92 -0.53 9.75 -3.10
CA PRO A 92 -1.96 9.66 -3.32
C PRO A 92 -2.31 9.81 -4.81
N PRO A 93 -3.39 9.16 -5.27
CA PRO A 93 -3.84 9.26 -6.65
C PRO A 93 -4.20 10.70 -6.99
N LYS A 94 -3.90 11.11 -8.23
CA LYS A 94 -4.09 12.49 -8.72
C LYS A 94 -5.56 12.90 -8.83
N PHE A 95 -6.44 11.93 -9.07
CA PHE A 95 -7.87 12.13 -9.34
C PHE A 95 -8.69 11.11 -8.57
N ASP A 96 -9.96 11.44 -8.32
CA ASP A 96 -10.91 10.53 -7.68
C ASP A 96 -11.48 9.50 -8.68
N VAL A 97 -12.04 8.42 -8.17
CA VAL A 97 -12.58 7.29 -8.95
C VAL A 97 -13.69 7.75 -9.91
N GLU A 98 -14.55 8.67 -9.49
CA GLU A 98 -15.64 9.19 -10.35
C GLU A 98 -15.10 10.00 -11.52
N GLU A 99 -14.10 10.85 -11.28
CA GLU A 99 -13.45 11.66 -12.31
C GLU A 99 -12.69 10.77 -13.30
N CYS A 100 -11.99 9.74 -12.79
CA CYS A 100 -11.30 8.76 -13.64
C CYS A 100 -12.26 8.05 -14.59
N ARG A 101 -13.44 7.63 -14.09
CA ARG A 101 -14.48 6.98 -14.89
C ARG A 101 -15.06 7.90 -15.96
N GLN A 102 -15.32 9.17 -15.63
CA GLN A 102 -15.91 10.13 -16.58
C GLN A 102 -14.93 10.49 -17.70
N ARG A 103 -13.64 10.63 -17.38
CA ARG A 103 -12.61 11.01 -18.35
C ARG A 103 -11.98 9.84 -19.09
N GLY A 104 -12.28 8.60 -18.68
CA GLY A 104 -11.69 7.39 -19.28
C GLY A 104 -10.20 7.25 -18.98
N ILE A 105 -9.75 7.73 -17.81
CA ILE A 105 -8.36 7.61 -17.35
C ILE A 105 -8.24 6.55 -16.25
N THR A 106 -7.05 6.01 -16.05
CA THR A 106 -6.78 4.98 -15.02
C THR A 106 -6.67 5.62 -13.65
N TYR A 107 -7.36 5.05 -12.65
CA TYR A 107 -7.16 5.41 -11.24
C TYR A 107 -5.87 4.76 -10.75
N ALA A 108 -4.83 5.58 -10.58
CA ALA A 108 -3.49 5.13 -10.24
C ALA A 108 -2.75 6.14 -9.34
N ALA A 109 -1.84 5.62 -8.54
CA ALA A 109 -0.95 6.35 -7.64
C ALA A 109 0.48 6.37 -8.17
N PRO A 110 1.14 7.54 -8.25
CA PRO A 110 2.56 7.63 -8.57
C PRO A 110 3.42 6.88 -7.53
N MET A 111 4.35 6.05 -8.00
CA MET A 111 5.32 5.34 -7.16
C MET A 111 6.69 5.99 -7.30
N ARG A 112 7.24 6.43 -6.17
CA ARG A 112 8.61 6.91 -6.05
C ARG A 112 9.44 5.91 -5.25
N VAL A 113 10.69 5.73 -5.68
CA VAL A 113 11.64 4.83 -5.02
C VAL A 113 12.89 5.62 -4.68
N THR A 114 13.32 5.50 -3.42
CA THR A 114 14.55 6.10 -2.92
C THR A 114 15.70 5.14 -3.22
N LEU A 115 16.58 5.56 -4.11
CA LEU A 115 17.75 4.80 -4.53
C LEU A 115 19.03 5.46 -4.03
N ARG A 116 20.00 4.63 -3.66
CA ARG A 116 21.33 5.07 -3.23
C ARG A 116 22.39 4.54 -4.18
N LEU A 117 23.08 5.43 -4.88
CA LEU A 117 24.22 5.11 -5.74
C LEU A 117 25.51 5.37 -4.96
N THR A 118 26.32 4.32 -4.80
CA THR A 118 27.66 4.43 -4.22
C THR A 118 28.70 4.22 -5.32
N ALA A 119 29.55 5.22 -5.55
CA ALA A 119 30.66 5.16 -6.50
C ALA A 119 31.98 4.90 -5.77
N PHE A 120 32.82 4.07 -6.38
CA PHE A 120 34.13 3.64 -5.89
C PHE A 120 35.21 4.03 -6.88
N GLU A 121 36.35 4.48 -6.35
CA GLU A 121 37.60 4.54 -7.09
C GLU A 121 38.38 3.27 -6.79
N VAL A 122 38.89 2.64 -7.84
CA VAL A 122 39.81 1.51 -7.72
C VAL A 122 41.20 2.05 -8.03
N ASP A 123 42.03 2.13 -7.00
CA ASP A 123 43.42 2.54 -7.17
C ASP A 123 44.20 1.40 -7.84
N PRO A 124 44.78 1.60 -9.04
CA PRO A 124 45.43 0.55 -9.82
C PRO A 124 46.68 -0.04 -9.14
N ASP A 125 47.28 0.65 -8.17
CA ASP A 125 48.52 0.22 -7.52
C ASP A 125 48.28 -0.55 -6.21
N THR A 126 47.14 -0.35 -5.54
CA THR A 126 46.84 -0.94 -4.22
C THR A 126 45.59 -1.82 -4.18
N GLU A 127 44.82 -1.89 -5.27
CA GLU A 127 43.50 -2.55 -5.36
C GLU A 127 42.49 -2.11 -4.28
N ALA A 128 42.78 -1.04 -3.55
CA ALA A 128 41.94 -0.53 -2.50
C ALA A 128 40.73 0.20 -3.11
N LYS A 129 39.52 -0.19 -2.68
CA LYS A 129 38.27 0.49 -3.07
C LYS A 129 37.99 1.62 -2.11
N SER A 130 38.16 2.86 -2.56
CA SER A 130 37.75 4.05 -1.81
C SER A 130 36.37 4.49 -2.26
N VAL A 131 35.51 4.88 -1.32
CA VAL A 131 34.20 5.46 -1.64
C VAL A 131 34.41 6.91 -2.07
N ILE A 132 34.01 7.23 -3.30
CA ILE A 132 34.10 8.60 -3.83
C ILE A 132 32.88 9.39 -3.42
N ASP A 133 31.69 8.85 -3.70
CA ASP A 133 30.45 9.60 -3.63
C ASP A 133 29.28 8.67 -3.32
N ILE A 134 28.34 9.19 -2.53
CA ILE A 134 27.08 8.53 -2.19
C ILE A 134 25.97 9.52 -2.54
N LYS A 135 25.20 9.18 -3.57
CA LYS A 135 24.04 9.97 -3.98
C LYS A 135 22.77 9.21 -3.65
N GLU A 136 21.91 9.85 -2.86
CA GLU A 136 20.56 9.38 -2.58
C GLU A 136 19.56 10.22 -3.37
N GLN A 137 18.65 9.56 -4.07
CA GLN A 137 17.65 10.26 -4.88
C GLN A 137 16.34 9.49 -4.95
N ASP A 138 15.25 10.25 -4.83
CA ASP A 138 13.90 9.76 -5.11
C ASP A 138 13.63 9.77 -6.62
N VAL A 139 13.52 8.59 -7.20
CA VAL A 139 13.24 8.39 -8.62
C VAL A 139 11.78 7.96 -8.81
N TYR A 140 11.09 8.60 -9.75
CA TYR A 140 9.75 8.18 -10.15
C TYR A 140 9.85 6.90 -11.01
N MET A 141 9.20 5.83 -10.56
CA MET A 141 9.27 4.51 -11.20
C MET A 141 8.06 4.20 -12.08
N GLY A 142 6.92 4.87 -11.86
CA GLY A 142 5.71 4.67 -12.64
C GLY A 142 4.43 4.89 -11.83
N ASP A 143 3.28 4.67 -12.46
CA ASP A 143 1.96 4.77 -11.81
C ASP A 143 1.42 3.36 -11.50
N MET A 144 1.01 3.14 -10.25
CA MET A 144 0.42 1.89 -9.76
C MET A 144 -1.11 2.01 -9.70
N PRO A 145 -1.87 1.17 -10.42
CA PRO A 145 -3.33 1.18 -10.34
C PRO A 145 -3.83 0.93 -8.91
N LEU A 146 -4.93 1.56 -8.50
CA LEU A 146 -5.52 1.40 -7.17
C LEU A 146 -6.98 0.91 -7.20
#